data_AF-A0A7V6Q2K6-F1
#
_entry.id   AF-A0A7V6Q2K6-F1
#
_cell.length_a   1.000
_cell.length_b   1.000
_cell.length_c   1.000
_cell.angle_alpha   90.00
_cell.angle_beta   90.00
_cell.angle_gamma   90.00
#
_symmetry.space_group_name_H-M   'P 1'
#
loop_
_entity.id
_entity.type
_entity.pdbx_description
1 polymer ?
#
loop_
_entity_poly.entity_id
_entity_poly.type
_entity_poly.pdbx_seq_one_letter_code
_entity_poly.pdbx_strand_id
1 'polypeptide(L)'
;MNDLVDNKVERYENLLREMWAASEKYLGAFSVKLLVERVVWDISREYREIELLHYDEGRISCAEIAVSMKENPNLPVDDMFMKFITRYLEILDKLIGREKTDKIAKKLKEEFGNIPFDSKEE
;
A
#
# COMPACT_ATOMS: atom_id res chain seq x y z
N MET A 1 -6.34 -18.07 14.81
CA MET A 1 -7.01 -17.50 13.63
C MET A 1 -6.87 -15.98 13.63
N ASN A 2 -7.19 -15.31 14.75
CA ASN A 2 -6.94 -13.87 14.92
C ASN A 2 -5.46 -13.49 14.76
N ASP A 3 -4.53 -14.22 15.38
CA ASP A 3 -3.08 -13.93 15.26
C ASP A 3 -2.56 -14.01 13.82
N LEU A 4 -3.14 -14.87 12.98
CA LEU A 4 -2.76 -14.99 11.56
C LEU A 4 -3.25 -13.80 10.74
N VAL A 5 -4.45 -13.29 11.06
CA VAL A 5 -4.99 -12.07 10.45
C VAL A 5 -4.16 -10.86 10.88
N ASP A 6 -3.85 -10.76 12.16
CA ASP A 6 -3.08 -9.65 12.72
C ASP A 6 -1.67 -9.60 12.12
N ASN A 7 -0.94 -10.72 12.08
CA ASN A 7 0.38 -10.80 11.44
C ASN A 7 0.34 -10.44 9.95
N LYS A 8 -0.73 -10.82 9.26
CA LYS A 8 -0.89 -10.55 7.82
C LYS A 8 -1.12 -9.07 7.55
N VAL A 9 -2.02 -8.45 8.31
CA VAL A 9 -2.31 -7.01 8.18
C VAL A 9 -1.12 -6.16 8.62
N GLU A 10 -0.44 -6.55 9.70
CA GLU A 10 0.78 -5.89 10.17
C GLU A 10 1.88 -5.87 9.09
N ARG A 11 2.03 -6.98 8.33
CA ARG A 11 2.98 -7.02 7.21
C ARG A 11 2.66 -5.97 6.15
N TYR A 12 1.38 -5.81 5.78
CA TYR A 12 0.97 -4.79 4.81
C TYR A 12 1.09 -3.38 5.36
N GLU A 13 0.73 -3.16 6.63
CA GLU A 13 0.90 -1.87 7.29
C GLU A 13 2.37 -1.41 7.27
N ASN A 14 3.30 -2.30 7.61
CA ASN A 14 4.73 -2.00 7.56
C ASN A 14 5.20 -1.71 6.13
N LEU A 15 4.70 -2.44 5.13
CA LEU A 15 5.05 -2.18 3.73
C LEU A 15 4.58 -0.80 3.27
N LEU A 16 3.35 -0.43 3.61
CA LEU A 16 2.81 0.88 3.29
C LEU A 16 3.59 2.01 3.99
N ARG A 17 4.03 1.80 5.24
CA ARG A 17 4.89 2.75 5.95
C ARG A 17 6.22 2.96 5.25
N GLU A 18 6.86 1.89 4.79
CA GLU A 18 8.12 2.00 4.04
C GLU A 18 7.91 2.68 2.68
N MET A 19 6.82 2.38 1.98
CA MET A 19 6.43 3.07 0.74
C MET A 19 6.28 4.57 0.96
N TRP A 20 5.57 4.96 2.03
CA TRP A 20 5.40 6.36 2.41
C TRP A 20 6.75 7.02 2.66
N ALA A 21 7.56 6.46 3.56
CA ALA A 21 8.84 7.03 3.96
C ALA A 21 9.83 7.13 2.79
N ALA A 22 9.82 6.15 1.88
CA ALA A 22 10.66 6.18 0.69
C ALA A 22 10.20 7.26 -0.31
N SER A 23 8.89 7.39 -0.52
CA SER A 23 8.32 8.35 -1.47
C SER A 23 8.40 9.79 -0.96
N GLU A 24 8.32 9.98 0.36
CA GLU A 24 8.41 11.29 1.01
C GLU A 24 9.74 12.00 0.71
N LYS A 25 10.83 11.24 0.56
CA LYS A 25 12.16 11.76 0.17
C LYS A 25 12.17 12.43 -1.21
N TYR A 26 11.22 12.09 -2.08
CA TYR A 26 11.16 12.62 -3.45
C TYR A 26 10.02 13.61 -3.66
N LEU A 27 8.87 13.37 -3.00
CA LEU A 27 7.64 14.14 -3.20
C LEU A 27 7.35 15.15 -2.06
N GLY A 28 7.88 14.91 -0.87
CA GLY A 28 7.45 15.58 0.36
C GLY A 28 6.14 15.02 0.93
N ALA A 29 5.93 15.21 2.24
CA ALA A 29 4.85 14.55 3.00
C ALA A 29 3.45 14.85 2.44
N PHE A 30 3.19 16.10 2.08
CA PHE A 30 1.89 16.52 1.54
C PHE A 30 1.53 15.81 0.23
N SER A 31 2.49 15.73 -0.71
CA SER A 31 2.26 15.07 -1.98
C SER A 31 2.13 13.54 -1.84
N VAL A 32 2.84 12.93 -0.88
CA VAL A 32 2.64 11.51 -0.55
C VAL A 32 1.24 11.28 0.02
N LYS A 33 0.75 12.17 0.90
CA LYS A 33 -0.62 12.09 1.41
C LYS A 33 -1.65 12.12 0.28
N LEU A 34 -1.54 13.09 -0.63
CA LEU A 34 -2.43 13.18 -1.80
C LEU A 34 -2.34 11.94 -2.71
N LEU A 35 -1.14 11.37 -2.86
CA LEU A 35 -0.96 10.12 -3.62
C LEU A 35 -1.71 8.96 -2.94
N VAL A 36 -1.58 8.82 -1.63
CA VAL A 36 -2.33 7.80 -0.86
C VAL A 36 -3.84 8.02 -0.99
N GLU A 37 -4.32 9.25 -0.77
CA GLU A 37 -5.73 9.61 -0.93
C GLU A 37 -6.25 9.22 -2.33
N ARG A 38 -5.45 9.50 -3.37
CA ARG A 38 -5.81 9.16 -4.74
C ARG A 38 -5.91 7.65 -4.97
N VAL A 39 -4.96 6.87 -4.44
CA VAL A 39 -4.97 5.41 -4.58
C VAL A 39 -6.12 4.81 -3.78
N VAL A 40 -6.38 5.26 -2.55
CA VAL A 40 -7.54 4.83 -1.75
C VAL A 40 -8.84 5.05 -2.54
N TRP A 41 -9.01 6.23 -3.13
CA TRP A 41 -10.19 6.52 -3.95
C TRP A 41 -10.30 5.64 -5.21
N ASP A 42 -9.18 5.36 -5.90
CA ASP A 42 -9.18 4.48 -7.06
C ASP A 42 -9.58 3.04 -6.67
N ILE A 43 -9.05 2.53 -5.55
CA ILE A 43 -9.26 1.15 -5.08
C ILE A 43 -10.62 0.97 -4.40
N SER A 44 -11.17 1.99 -3.74
CA SER A 44 -12.43 1.86 -3.00
C SER A 44 -13.64 1.57 -3.88
N ARG A 45 -13.52 1.81 -5.19
CA ARG A 45 -14.51 1.43 -6.20
C ARG A 45 -14.67 -0.09 -6.34
N GLU A 46 -13.66 -0.86 -5.97
CA GLU A 46 -13.64 -2.32 -6.05
C GLU A 46 -13.60 -2.97 -4.66
N TYR A 47 -12.84 -2.39 -3.72
CA TYR A 47 -12.68 -2.87 -2.35
C TYR A 47 -12.99 -1.75 -1.36
N ARG A 48 -14.23 -1.70 -0.87
CA ARG A 48 -14.68 -0.62 0.02
C ARG A 48 -13.89 -0.56 1.32
N GLU A 49 -13.41 -1.70 1.80
CA GLU A 49 -12.64 -1.85 3.04
C GLU A 49 -11.32 -1.07 3.03
N ILE A 50 -10.78 -0.70 1.87
CA ILE A 50 -9.58 0.17 1.80
C ILE A 50 -9.85 1.57 2.38
N GLU A 51 -11.11 2.01 2.45
CA GLU A 51 -11.50 3.29 3.08
C GLU A 51 -11.26 3.28 4.59
N LEU A 52 -11.08 2.11 5.21
CA LEU A 52 -10.72 1.94 6.62
C LEU A 52 -9.21 2.12 6.87
N LEU A 53 -8.41 2.32 5.81
CA LEU A 53 -7.00 2.64 5.95
C LEU A 53 -6.88 4.01 6.61
N HIS A 54 -6.27 4.07 7.78
CA HIS A 54 -5.98 5.33 8.44
C HIS A 54 -4.59 5.82 8.04
N TYR A 55 -4.51 7.01 7.48
CA TYR A 55 -3.26 7.64 7.06
C TYR A 55 -3.25 9.14 7.39
N ASP A 56 -2.24 9.57 8.15
CA ASP A 56 -1.97 10.99 8.40
C ASP A 56 -0.50 11.21 8.73
N GLU A 57 0.09 12.34 8.34
CA GLU A 57 1.50 12.75 8.56
C GLU A 57 2.47 11.64 9.03
N GLY A 58 2.77 10.66 8.17
CA GLY A 58 3.74 9.59 8.45
C GLY A 58 3.23 8.41 9.29
N ARG A 59 1.93 8.37 9.62
CA ARG A 59 1.25 7.30 10.35
C ARG A 59 0.29 6.60 9.42
N ILE A 60 0.62 5.38 9.04
CA ILE A 60 -0.31 4.44 8.39
C ILE A 60 -0.73 3.38 9.41
N SER A 61 -2.02 3.09 9.46
CA SER A 61 -2.62 2.04 10.30
C SER A 61 -3.69 1.28 9.52
N CYS A 62 -3.63 -0.04 9.61
CA CYS A 62 -4.58 -0.98 9.02
C CYS A 62 -5.46 -1.65 10.10
N ALA A 63 -5.49 -1.11 11.33
CA ALA A 63 -6.21 -1.72 12.45
C ALA A 63 -7.70 -1.99 12.17
N GLU A 64 -8.40 -1.04 11.55
CA GLU A 64 -9.82 -1.21 11.19
C GLU A 64 -10.03 -2.23 10.07
N ILE A 65 -9.08 -2.35 9.14
CA ILE A 65 -9.07 -3.42 8.13
C ILE A 65 -8.90 -4.78 8.80
N ALA A 66 -8.03 -4.91 9.80
CA ALA A 66 -7.86 -6.16 10.56
C ALA A 66 -9.14 -6.56 11.31
N VAL A 67 -9.88 -5.60 11.87
CA VAL A 67 -11.19 -5.86 12.48
C VAL A 67 -12.17 -6.36 11.43
N SER A 68 -12.27 -5.68 10.28
CA SER A 68 -13.13 -6.08 9.17
C SER A 68 -12.81 -7.49 8.66
N MET A 69 -11.53 -7.87 8.57
CA MET A 69 -11.11 -9.24 8.21
C MET A 69 -11.53 -10.30 9.22
N LYS A 70 -11.50 -9.99 10.52
CA LYS A 70 -11.95 -10.93 11.57
C LYS A 70 -13.45 -11.18 11.48
N GLU A 71 -14.22 -10.17 11.08
CA GLU A 71 -15.66 -10.25 10.84
C GLU A 71 -15.99 -10.92 9.50
N ASN A 72 -15.15 -10.73 8.49
CA ASN A 72 -15.29 -11.32 7.16
C ASN A 72 -13.98 -12.01 6.69
N PRO A 73 -13.76 -13.29 7.05
CA PRO A 73 -12.56 -14.03 6.67
C PRO A 73 -12.36 -14.21 5.16
N ASN A 74 -13.41 -14.03 4.35
CA ASN A 74 -13.35 -14.15 2.89
C ASN A 74 -12.94 -12.85 2.19
N LEU A 75 -12.67 -11.78 2.94
CA LEU A 75 -12.22 -10.51 2.37
C LEU A 75 -10.89 -10.73 1.60
N PRO A 76 -10.82 -10.38 0.30
CA PRO A 76 -9.65 -10.64 -0.56
C PRO A 76 -8.53 -9.61 -0.30
N VAL A 77 -8.01 -9.60 0.92
CA VAL A 77 -7.07 -8.59 1.40
C VAL A 77 -5.74 -8.55 0.65
N ASP A 78 -5.22 -9.71 0.26
CA ASP A 78 -3.98 -9.75 -0.52
C ASP A 78 -4.16 -9.04 -1.86
N ASP A 79 -5.26 -9.32 -2.55
CA ASP A 79 -5.56 -8.70 -3.83
C ASP A 79 -5.80 -7.18 -3.70
N MET A 80 -6.56 -6.77 -2.67
CA MET A 80 -6.79 -5.36 -2.35
C MET A 80 -5.47 -4.60 -2.13
N PHE A 81 -4.58 -5.09 -1.26
CA PHE A 81 -3.30 -4.42 -1.00
C PHE A 81 -2.36 -4.50 -2.20
N MET A 82 -2.32 -5.61 -2.94
CA MET A 82 -1.50 -5.71 -4.15
C MET A 82 -1.93 -4.70 -5.21
N LYS A 83 -3.24 -4.54 -5.43
CA LYS A 83 -3.76 -3.51 -6.34
C LYS A 83 -3.45 -2.10 -5.85
N PHE A 84 -3.57 -1.84 -4.55
CA PHE A 84 -3.14 -0.57 -3.95
C PHE A 84 -1.67 -0.28 -4.28
N ILE A 85 -0.78 -1.23 -4.04
CA ILE A 85 0.66 -1.02 -4.21
C ILE A 85 1.03 -0.84 -5.69
N THR A 86 0.49 -1.69 -6.57
CA THR A 86 0.70 -1.55 -8.03
C THR A 86 0.25 -0.17 -8.50
N ARG A 87 -0.97 0.24 -8.10
CA ARG A 87 -1.51 1.54 -8.50
C ARG A 87 -0.70 2.70 -7.96
N TYR A 88 -0.22 2.60 -6.72
CA TYR A 88 0.68 3.57 -6.11
C TYR A 88 1.96 3.73 -6.93
N LEU A 89 2.62 2.63 -7.28
CA LEU A 89 3.86 2.65 -8.05
C LEU A 89 3.65 3.18 -9.48
N GLU A 90 2.54 2.85 -10.15
CA GLU A 90 2.19 3.41 -11.46
C GLU A 90 2.05 4.93 -11.45
N ILE A 91 1.39 5.49 -10.42
CA ILE A 91 1.24 6.94 -10.30
C ILE A 91 2.59 7.54 -9.93
N LEU A 92 3.35 6.90 -9.05
CA LEU A 92 4.68 7.37 -8.64
C LEU A 92 5.65 7.45 -9.83
N ASP A 93 5.68 6.43 -10.70
CA ASP A 93 6.43 6.44 -11.97
C ASP A 93 6.13 7.69 -12.81
N LYS A 94 4.85 8.04 -12.93
CA LYS A 94 4.43 9.25 -13.67
C LYS A 94 4.84 10.56 -12.99
N LEU A 95 4.97 10.57 -11.66
CA LEU A 95 5.30 11.77 -10.89
C LEU A 95 6.82 12.03 -10.79
N ILE A 96 7.61 10.99 -10.54
CA ILE A 96 9.05 11.14 -10.24
C ILE A 96 9.97 10.47 -11.27
N GLY A 97 9.40 9.75 -12.22
CA GLY A 97 10.10 9.02 -13.28
C GLY A 97 10.55 7.63 -12.86
N ARG A 98 10.58 6.73 -13.84
CA ARG A 98 10.84 5.29 -13.69
C ARG A 98 12.08 4.95 -12.89
N GLU A 99 13.18 5.66 -13.14
CA GLU A 99 14.44 5.40 -12.44
C GLU A 99 14.31 5.54 -10.91
N LYS A 100 13.55 6.53 -10.43
CA LYS A 100 13.36 6.75 -9.00
C LYS A 100 12.33 5.80 -8.42
N THR A 101 11.26 5.52 -9.17
CA THR A 101 10.25 4.53 -8.77
C THR A 101 10.84 3.13 -8.66
N ASP A 102 11.72 2.73 -9.59
CA ASP A 102 12.41 1.44 -9.56
C ASP A 102 13.31 1.32 -8.31
N LYS A 103 13.95 2.42 -7.86
CA LYS A 103 14.72 2.43 -6.61
C LYS A 103 13.84 2.17 -5.39
N ILE A 104 12.65 2.76 -5.36
CA ILE A 104 11.66 2.54 -4.29
C ILE A 104 11.14 1.10 -4.35
N ALA A 105 10.71 0.63 -5.51
CA ALA A 105 10.23 -0.74 -5.70
C ALA A 105 11.29 -1.79 -5.31
N LYS A 106 12.57 -1.54 -5.65
CA LYS A 106 13.69 -2.41 -5.25
C LYS A 106 13.87 -2.44 -3.73
N LYS A 107 13.85 -1.29 -3.06
CA LYS A 107 13.92 -1.21 -1.59
C LYS A 107 12.81 -2.03 -0.93
N LEU A 108 11.59 -1.93 -1.44
CA LEU A 108 10.43 -2.67 -0.94
C LEU A 108 10.56 -4.19 -1.17
N LYS A 109 11.09 -4.61 -2.33
CA LYS A 109 11.41 -6.03 -2.61
C LYS A 109 12.43 -6.59 -1.63
N GLU A 110 13.47 -5.82 -1.32
CA GLU A 110 14.53 -6.22 -0.38
C GLU A 110 13.99 -6.33 1.06
N GLU A 111 13.12 -5.42 1.47
CA GLU A 111 12.56 -5.39 2.84
C GLU A 111 11.45 -6.43 3.08
N PHE A 112 10.71 -6.83 2.04
CA PHE A 112 9.51 -7.69 2.20
C PHE A 112 9.59 -9.06 1.51
N GLY A 113 10.73 -9.41 0.88
CA GLY A 113 10.90 -10.64 0.10
C GLY A 113 9.98 -10.69 -1.13
N ASN A 114 10.04 -11.75 -1.95
CA ASN A 114 9.33 -11.95 -3.23
C ASN A 114 7.82 -11.62 -3.21
N ILE A 115 7.47 -10.34 -3.14
CA ILE A 115 6.20 -9.78 -3.54
C ILE A 115 6.41 -9.39 -5.00
N PRO A 116 5.62 -9.96 -5.94
CA PRO A 116 5.79 -9.68 -7.35
C PRO A 116 5.29 -8.27 -7.64
N PHE A 117 6.15 -7.27 -7.45
CA PHE A 117 5.91 -5.89 -7.92
C PHE A 117 6.28 -5.71 -9.39
N ASP A 118 6.54 -6.79 -10.13
CA ASP A 118 6.78 -6.69 -11.56
C ASP A 118 5.47 -6.35 -12.25
N SER A 119 5.31 -5.07 -12.56
CA SER A 119 4.37 -4.54 -13.53
C SER A 119 4.62 -5.25 -14.87
N LYS A 120 3.88 -6.33 -15.10
CA LYS A 120 3.60 -6.80 -16.45
C LYS A 120 2.34 -6.08 -16.91
N GLU A 121 2.56 -4.98 -17.63
CA GLU A 121 1.63 -4.51 -18.64
C GLU A 121 1.53 -5.60 -19.72
N GLU A 122 0.32 -6.10 -19.97
CA GLU A 122 -0.11 -6.59 -21.29
C GLU A 122 -0.90 -5.47 -21.98
#